data_AF-A0A1I5J757-F1
#
_entry.id   AF-A0A1I5J757-F1
#
_cell.length_a   1.000
_cell.length_b   1.000
_cell.length_c   1.000
_cell.angle_alpha   90.00
_cell.angle_beta   90.00
_cell.angle_gamma   90.00
#
_symmetry.space_group_name_H-M   'P 1'
#
loop_
_entity.id
_entity.type
_entity.pdbx_description
1 polymer ?
#
loop_
_entity_poly.entity_id
_entity_poly.type
_entity_poly.pdbx_seq_one_letter_code
_entity_poly.pdbx_strand_id
1 'polypeptide(L)'
;MPVFDDYLSPHAQQALIAGLFIAAGWWVVALQNRRRDAKLRAERIGDVQRALLAEIRAHVVALEAQRLDEDEARQLLDGLRASGRVPVIPTQANDRIFAAIIDEVHILPASVIDPVVTYYRQLSVMAAFAEAIRDQARKDPARAVEMFGDYLGLTEAARETGHEAMRLLMASIFGGERAVQELLEQEERAGAGRIAAALPGELAELRDRLSKRSSDRSGL
;
A
#
# COMPACT_ATOMS: atom_id res chain seq x y z
N MET A 1 0.17 -42.69 -53.06
CA MET A 1 1.18 -43.70 -52.67
C MET A 1 1.79 -43.26 -51.35
N PRO A 2 1.84 -44.13 -50.32
CA PRO A 2 2.49 -43.78 -49.06
C PRO A 2 3.98 -43.54 -49.34
N VAL A 3 4.50 -42.41 -48.86
CA VAL A 3 5.81 -41.87 -49.28
C VAL A 3 7.00 -42.67 -48.71
N PHE A 4 6.76 -43.70 -47.90
CA PHE A 4 7.79 -44.42 -47.13
C PHE A 4 7.75 -45.95 -47.27
N ASP A 5 6.97 -46.50 -48.21
CA ASP A 5 6.80 -47.96 -48.35
C ASP A 5 8.11 -48.69 -48.74
N ASP A 6 9.04 -48.00 -49.38
CA ASP A 6 10.34 -48.57 -49.78
C ASP A 6 11.33 -48.72 -48.61
N TYR A 7 11.08 -48.10 -47.45
CA TYR A 7 12.03 -48.04 -46.34
C TYR A 7 11.47 -48.47 -44.98
N LEU A 8 10.15 -48.54 -44.80
CA LEU A 8 9.52 -48.85 -43.52
C LEU A 8 8.35 -49.82 -43.67
N SER A 9 8.28 -50.82 -42.78
CA SER A 9 7.11 -51.71 -42.71
C SER A 9 5.83 -50.92 -42.40
N PRO A 10 4.64 -51.35 -42.87
CA PRO A 10 3.38 -50.65 -42.63
C PRO A 10 3.08 -50.37 -41.15
N HIS A 11 3.46 -51.31 -40.27
CA HIS A 11 3.31 -51.14 -38.83
C HIS A 11 4.25 -50.07 -38.24
N ALA A 12 5.47 -49.94 -38.78
CA ALA A 12 6.42 -48.91 -38.36
C ALA A 12 5.93 -47.50 -38.77
N GLN A 13 5.33 -47.37 -39.96
CA GLN A 13 4.71 -46.10 -40.38
C GLN A 13 3.53 -45.72 -39.47
N GLN A 14 2.68 -46.69 -39.12
CA GLN A 14 1.56 -46.47 -38.20
C GLN A 14 2.04 -46.06 -36.80
N ALA A 15 3.07 -46.71 -36.26
CA ALA A 15 3.65 -46.36 -34.97
C ALA A 15 4.26 -44.95 -34.97
N LEU A 16 4.94 -44.56 -36.06
CA LEU A 16 5.48 -43.21 -36.24
C LEU A 16 4.37 -42.14 -36.28
N ILE A 17 3.31 -42.37 -37.04
CA ILE A 17 2.16 -41.44 -37.13
C ILE A 17 1.47 -41.33 -35.77
N ALA A 18 1.22 -42.46 -35.10
CA ALA A 18 0.62 -42.49 -33.77
C ALA A 18 1.49 -41.76 -32.74
N GLY A 19 2.80 -42.00 -32.74
CA GLY A 19 3.75 -41.31 -31.87
C GLY A 19 3.79 -39.81 -32.12
N LEU A 20 3.80 -39.38 -33.37
CA LEU A 20 3.75 -37.96 -33.75
C LEU A 20 2.45 -37.29 -33.29
N PHE A 21 1.31 -37.97 -33.46
CA PHE A 21 0.01 -37.47 -33.02
C PHE A 21 -0.07 -37.29 -31.50
N ILE A 22 0.43 -38.27 -30.74
CA ILE A 22 0.51 -38.19 -29.27
C ILE A 22 1.43 -37.04 -28.84
N ALA A 23 2.60 -36.90 -29.45
CA ALA A 23 3.55 -35.83 -29.14
C ALA A 23 2.97 -34.43 -29.45
N ALA A 24 2.30 -34.27 -30.60
CA ALA A 24 1.61 -33.04 -30.96
C ALA A 24 0.47 -32.72 -29.98
N GLY A 25 -0.30 -33.73 -29.57
CA GLY A 25 -1.35 -33.59 -28.55
C GLY A 25 -0.80 -33.06 -27.22
N TRP A 26 0.34 -33.58 -26.76
CA TRP A 26 0.98 -33.10 -25.52
C TRP A 26 1.42 -31.63 -25.62
N TRP A 27 1.96 -31.21 -26.77
CA TRP A 27 2.32 -29.81 -26.99
C TRP A 27 1.08 -28.90 -26.91
N VAL A 28 0.00 -29.26 -27.61
CA VAL A 28 -1.25 -28.48 -27.59
C VAL A 28 -1.79 -28.35 -26.16
N VAL A 29 -1.82 -29.46 -25.40
CA VAL A 29 -2.23 -29.44 -23.99
C VAL A 29 -1.30 -28.56 -23.14
N ALA A 30 0.01 -28.65 -23.32
CA ALA A 30 0.96 -27.81 -22.59
C ALA A 30 0.76 -26.31 -22.90
N LEU A 31 0.46 -25.96 -24.15
CA LEU A 31 0.18 -24.57 -24.54
C LEU A 31 -1.17 -24.08 -23.97
N GLN A 32 -2.20 -24.93 -24.00
CA GLN A 32 -3.51 -24.64 -23.41
C GLN A 32 -3.41 -24.45 -21.89
N ASN A 33 -2.69 -25.32 -21.19
CA ASN A 33 -2.47 -25.22 -19.75
C ASN A 33 -1.74 -23.91 -19.42
N ARG A 34 -0.66 -23.57 -20.12
CA ARG A 34 0.06 -22.29 -19.92
C ARG A 34 -0.86 -21.08 -20.06
N ARG A 35 -1.75 -21.07 -21.06
CA ARG A 35 -2.72 -19.97 -21.25
C ARG A 35 -3.74 -19.90 -20.14
N ARG A 36 -4.26 -21.06 -19.70
CA ARG A 36 -5.22 -21.15 -18.60
C ARG A 36 -4.60 -20.68 -17.28
N ASP A 37 -3.39 -21.13 -16.98
CA ASP A 37 -2.67 -20.77 -15.76
C ASP A 37 -2.37 -19.27 -15.72
N ALA A 38 -1.96 -18.68 -16.84
CA ALA A 38 -1.76 -17.23 -16.95
C ALA A 38 -3.06 -16.45 -16.71
N LYS A 39 -4.19 -16.92 -17.26
CA LYS A 39 -5.51 -16.31 -17.07
C LYS A 39 -5.95 -16.39 -15.61
N LEU A 40 -5.86 -17.57 -14.99
CA LEU A 40 -6.22 -17.77 -13.58
C LEU A 40 -5.36 -16.89 -12.66
N ARG A 41 -4.06 -16.76 -12.96
CA ARG A 41 -3.17 -15.87 -12.21
C ARG A 41 -3.60 -14.41 -12.32
N ALA A 42 -3.95 -13.95 -13.52
CA ALA A 42 -4.41 -12.58 -13.73
C ALA A 42 -5.74 -12.29 -13.02
N GLU A 43 -6.70 -13.23 -13.07
CA GLU A 43 -7.98 -13.12 -12.36
C GLU A 43 -7.75 -13.05 -10.84
N ARG A 44 -6.91 -13.95 -10.31
CA ARG A 44 -6.54 -13.97 -8.89
C ARG A 44 -5.92 -12.65 -8.43
N ILE A 45 -4.97 -12.12 -9.19
CA ILE A 45 -4.33 -10.83 -8.86
C ILE A 45 -5.39 -9.72 -8.81
N GLY A 46 -6.26 -9.65 -9.81
CA GLY A 46 -7.32 -8.64 -9.86
C GLY A 46 -8.31 -8.74 -8.69
N ASP A 47 -8.70 -9.95 -8.31
CA ASP A 47 -9.60 -10.17 -7.18
C ASP A 47 -8.98 -9.79 -5.84
N VAL A 48 -7.70 -10.14 -5.63
CA VAL A 48 -6.95 -9.75 -4.43
C VAL A 48 -6.79 -8.23 -4.35
N GLN A 49 -6.42 -7.58 -5.45
CA GLN A 49 -6.30 -6.11 -5.47
C GLN A 49 -7.64 -5.42 -5.17
N ARG A 50 -8.76 -5.93 -5.71
CA ARG A 50 -10.10 -5.38 -5.41
C ARG A 50 -10.50 -5.61 -3.95
N ALA A 51 -10.18 -6.78 -3.39
CA ALA A 51 -10.46 -7.08 -1.99
C ALA A 51 -9.65 -6.18 -1.05
N LEU A 52 -8.35 -5.99 -1.31
CA LEU A 52 -7.51 -5.04 -0.58
C LEU A 52 -8.04 -3.61 -0.70
N LEU A 53 -8.38 -3.17 -1.92
CA LEU A 53 -8.95 -1.83 -2.13
C LEU A 53 -10.23 -1.62 -1.32
N ALA A 54 -11.10 -2.63 -1.25
CA ALA A 54 -12.33 -2.56 -0.46
C ALA A 54 -12.05 -2.49 1.04
N GLU A 55 -11.13 -3.30 1.56
CA GLU A 55 -10.72 -3.30 2.97
C GLU A 55 -10.10 -1.94 3.37
N ILE A 56 -9.09 -1.48 2.62
CA ILE A 56 -8.43 -0.19 2.86
C ILE A 56 -9.44 0.95 2.80
N ARG A 57 -10.30 0.98 1.77
CA ARG A 57 -11.33 2.03 1.62
C ARG A 57 -12.28 2.06 2.80
N ALA A 58 -12.77 0.91 3.26
CA ALA A 58 -13.68 0.84 4.39
C ALA A 58 -13.06 1.46 5.65
N HIS A 59 -11.78 1.17 5.90
CA HIS A 59 -11.08 1.74 7.05
C HIS A 59 -10.75 3.24 6.87
N VAL A 60 -10.30 3.66 5.69
CA VAL A 60 -10.02 5.09 5.41
C VAL A 60 -11.28 5.94 5.58
N VAL A 61 -12.44 5.48 5.11
CA VAL A 61 -13.73 6.17 5.33
C VAL A 61 -14.05 6.28 6.83
N ALA A 62 -13.76 5.25 7.62
CA ALA A 62 -13.94 5.30 9.06
C ALA A 62 -13.00 6.31 9.74
N LEU A 63 -11.76 6.44 9.27
CA LEU A 63 -10.80 7.45 9.74
C LEU A 63 -11.26 8.87 9.38
N GLU A 64 -11.74 9.08 8.15
CA GLU A 64 -12.29 10.37 7.70
C GLU A 64 -13.48 10.82 8.54
N ALA A 65 -14.38 9.89 8.89
CA ALA A 65 -15.54 10.18 9.73
C ALA A 65 -15.17 10.54 11.19
N GLN A 66 -13.97 10.16 11.64
CA GLN A 66 -13.45 10.43 12.98
C GLN A 66 -12.49 11.62 13.01
N ARG A 67 -12.28 12.28 11.87
CA ARG A 67 -11.33 13.37 11.76
C ARG A 67 -11.80 14.55 12.61
N LEU A 68 -10.95 14.94 13.56
CA LEU A 68 -11.10 16.16 14.32
C LEU A 68 -10.24 17.24 13.67
N ASP A 69 -10.73 18.47 13.66
CA ASP A 69 -9.84 19.60 13.40
C ASP A 69 -8.90 19.85 14.59
N GLU A 70 -7.92 20.74 14.41
CA GLU A 70 -6.90 20.98 15.43
C GLU A 70 -7.50 21.61 16.70
N ASP A 71 -8.53 22.43 16.57
CA ASP A 71 -9.20 23.09 17.69
C ASP A 71 -10.08 22.10 18.47
N GLU A 72 -10.83 21.25 17.78
CA GLU A 72 -11.62 20.14 18.32
C GLU A 72 -10.73 19.12 19.04
N ALA A 73 -9.59 18.76 18.46
CA ALA A 73 -8.61 17.88 19.09
C ALA A 73 -8.06 18.50 20.39
N ARG A 74 -7.70 19.80 20.37
CA ARG A 74 -7.26 20.52 21.57
C ARG A 74 -8.34 20.56 22.64
N GLN A 75 -9.58 20.90 22.28
CA GLN A 75 -10.71 20.92 23.21
C GLN A 75 -11.00 19.53 23.82
N LEU A 76 -10.93 18.47 23.02
CA LEU A 76 -11.09 17.10 23.49
C LEU A 76 -10.03 16.73 24.52
N LEU A 77 -8.75 17.01 24.22
CA LEU A 77 -7.64 16.73 25.13
C LEU A 77 -7.75 17.53 26.43
N ASP A 78 -8.08 18.81 26.36
CA ASP A 78 -8.28 19.65 27.54
C ASP A 78 -9.45 19.16 28.41
N GLY A 79 -10.56 18.73 27.79
CA GLY A 79 -11.68 18.11 28.49
C GLY A 79 -11.33 16.79 29.17
N LEU A 80 -10.49 15.95 28.54
CA LEU A 80 -9.99 14.71 29.13
C LEU A 80 -9.06 15.00 30.31
N ARG A 81 -8.11 15.94 30.16
CA ARG A 81 -7.22 16.40 31.25
C ARG A 81 -8.01 16.93 32.44
N ALA A 82 -8.97 17.83 32.20
CA ALA A 82 -9.76 18.47 33.25
C ALA A 82 -10.67 17.47 33.99
N SER A 83 -11.21 16.46 33.28
CA SER A 83 -12.08 15.46 33.89
C SER A 83 -11.35 14.27 34.49
N GLY A 84 -10.02 14.15 34.29
CA GLY A 84 -9.24 12.99 34.72
C GLY A 84 -9.65 11.68 34.06
N ARG A 85 -10.37 11.75 32.92
CA ARG A 85 -10.86 10.59 32.18
C ARG A 85 -9.86 10.16 31.12
N VAL A 86 -9.83 8.86 30.87
CA VAL A 86 -8.99 8.26 29.83
C VAL A 86 -9.83 8.02 28.56
N PRO A 87 -9.29 8.29 27.36
CA PRO A 87 -9.95 7.98 26.11
C PRO A 87 -10.11 6.47 25.91
N VAL A 88 -11.28 6.05 25.43
CA VAL A 88 -11.54 4.65 25.04
C VAL A 88 -11.15 4.49 23.58
N ILE A 89 -10.04 3.79 23.34
CA ILE A 89 -9.61 3.44 21.99
C ILE A 89 -10.17 2.06 21.64
N PRO A 90 -11.12 1.97 20.69
CA PRO A 90 -11.64 0.67 20.27
C PRO A 90 -10.54 -0.15 19.59
N THR A 91 -10.54 -1.46 19.84
CA THR A 91 -9.65 -2.37 19.12
C THR A 91 -10.28 -2.61 17.75
N GLN A 92 -9.63 -2.17 16.69
CA GLN A 92 -10.10 -2.39 15.32
C GLN A 92 -9.24 -3.48 14.65
N ALA A 93 -9.89 -4.51 14.11
CA ALA A 93 -9.25 -5.55 13.30
C ALA A 93 -9.65 -5.34 11.83
N ASN A 94 -8.91 -4.49 11.14
CA ASN A 94 -9.22 -4.02 9.78
C ASN A 94 -8.24 -4.56 8.72
N ASP A 95 -7.59 -5.69 9.00
CA ASP A 95 -6.53 -6.29 8.19
C ASP A 95 -6.81 -7.75 7.80
N ARG A 96 -8.09 -8.14 7.73
CA ARG A 96 -8.50 -9.54 7.52
C ARG A 96 -8.10 -10.06 6.15
N ILE A 97 -8.29 -9.26 5.10
CA ILE A 97 -7.89 -9.62 3.74
C ILE A 97 -6.37 -9.63 3.66
N PHE A 98 -5.71 -8.58 4.14
CA PHE A 98 -4.25 -8.50 4.10
C PHE A 98 -3.56 -9.65 4.85
N ALA A 99 -4.01 -9.96 6.08
CA ALA A 99 -3.49 -11.07 6.85
C ALA A 99 -3.68 -12.43 6.15
N ALA A 100 -4.77 -12.60 5.38
CA ALA A 100 -5.02 -13.83 4.64
C ALA A 100 -4.12 -13.99 3.40
N ILE A 101 -3.52 -12.91 2.88
CA ILE A 101 -2.72 -12.93 1.65
C ILE A 101 -1.25 -12.61 1.87
N ILE A 102 -0.81 -12.33 3.09
CA ILE A 102 0.54 -11.79 3.35
C ILE A 102 1.65 -12.73 2.86
N ASP A 103 1.47 -14.05 3.04
CA ASP A 103 2.41 -15.07 2.54
C ASP A 103 2.48 -15.11 1.01
N GLU A 104 1.45 -14.57 0.36
CA GLU A 104 1.31 -14.50 -1.08
C GLU A 104 1.39 -13.06 -1.61
N VAL A 105 1.90 -12.11 -0.81
CA VAL A 105 1.99 -10.68 -1.21
C VAL A 105 2.79 -10.49 -2.50
N HIS A 106 3.72 -11.40 -2.78
CA HIS A 106 4.54 -11.45 -4.00
C HIS A 106 3.74 -11.68 -5.30
N ILE A 107 2.44 -12.01 -5.21
CA ILE A 107 1.56 -12.07 -6.40
C ILE A 107 1.13 -10.68 -6.86
N LEU A 108 1.18 -9.67 -5.98
CA LEU A 108 0.81 -8.30 -6.32
C LEU A 108 1.87 -7.67 -7.24
N PRO A 109 1.47 -6.69 -8.07
CA PRO A 109 2.43 -5.88 -8.81
C PRO A 109 3.39 -5.15 -7.86
N ALA A 110 4.69 -5.12 -8.21
CA ALA A 110 5.73 -4.54 -7.36
C ALA A 110 5.43 -3.09 -6.94
N SER A 111 4.90 -2.29 -7.86
CA SER A 111 4.53 -0.89 -7.62
C SER A 111 3.40 -0.67 -6.61
N VAL A 112 2.68 -1.74 -6.23
CA VAL A 112 1.55 -1.68 -5.29
C VAL A 112 1.88 -2.37 -3.97
N ILE A 113 2.89 -3.23 -3.93
CA ILE A 113 3.31 -3.91 -2.70
C ILE A 113 3.68 -2.90 -1.63
N ASP A 114 4.60 -1.97 -1.93
CA ASP A 114 5.13 -1.03 -0.93
C ASP A 114 4.05 -0.13 -0.31
N PRO A 115 3.15 0.52 -1.07
CA PRO A 115 2.06 1.32 -0.51
C PRO A 115 1.11 0.49 0.38
N VAL A 116 0.74 -0.71 -0.06
CA VAL A 116 -0.16 -1.60 0.70
C VAL A 116 0.52 -2.01 2.01
N VAL A 117 1.77 -2.47 1.95
CA VAL A 117 2.53 -2.88 3.13
C VAL A 117 2.73 -1.71 4.08
N THR A 118 3.05 -0.52 3.56
CA THR A 118 3.23 0.71 4.36
C THR A 118 1.97 1.05 5.14
N TYR A 119 0.80 0.99 4.48
CA TYR A 119 -0.48 1.22 5.14
C TYR A 119 -0.74 0.23 6.29
N TYR A 120 -0.64 -1.08 6.04
CA TYR A 120 -0.89 -2.08 7.10
C TYR A 120 0.18 -2.07 8.20
N ARG A 121 1.41 -1.66 7.87
CA ARG A 121 2.45 -1.43 8.87
C ARG A 121 2.06 -0.27 9.79
N GLN A 122 1.50 0.81 9.25
CA GLN A 122 1.00 1.93 10.06
C GLN A 122 -0.13 1.49 10.99
N LEU A 123 -1.06 0.63 10.52
CA LEU A 123 -2.10 0.06 11.38
C LEU A 123 -1.53 -0.78 12.53
N SER A 124 -0.50 -1.56 12.25
CA SER A 124 0.20 -2.35 13.28
C SER A 124 0.84 -1.46 14.34
N VAL A 125 1.45 -0.34 13.93
CA VAL A 125 2.01 0.65 14.85
C VAL A 125 0.92 1.29 15.71
N MET A 126 -0.19 1.70 15.10
CA MET A 126 -1.34 2.26 15.82
C MET A 126 -1.93 1.27 16.84
N ALA A 127 -2.06 -0.01 16.48
CA ALA A 127 -2.57 -1.03 17.38
C ALA A 127 -1.66 -1.24 18.59
N ALA A 128 -0.34 -1.31 18.37
CA ALA A 128 0.64 -1.40 19.46
C ALA A 128 0.60 -0.15 20.35
N PHE A 129 0.44 1.03 19.76
CA PHE A 129 0.34 2.29 20.48
C PHE A 129 -0.95 2.40 21.31
N ALA A 130 -2.07 1.94 20.77
CA ALA A 130 -3.34 1.86 21.49
C ALA A 130 -3.26 0.94 22.73
N GLU A 131 -2.57 -0.20 22.62
CA GLU A 131 -2.32 -1.07 23.77
C GLU A 131 -1.42 -0.37 24.81
N ALA A 132 -0.35 0.31 24.36
CA ALA A 132 0.51 1.07 25.26
C ALA A 132 -0.26 2.18 26.01
N ILE A 133 -1.21 2.86 25.36
CA ILE A 133 -2.10 3.85 25.99
C ILE A 133 -2.99 3.18 27.04
N ARG A 134 -3.59 2.02 26.72
CA ARG A 134 -4.44 1.28 27.68
C ARG A 134 -3.68 0.85 28.93
N ASP A 135 -2.43 0.41 28.77
CA ASP A 135 -1.57 0.06 29.89
C ASP A 135 -1.12 1.28 30.68
N GLN A 136 -0.78 2.37 30.00
CA GLN A 136 -0.40 3.62 30.64
C GLN A 136 -1.56 4.23 31.43
N ALA A 137 -2.78 4.15 30.91
CA ALA A 137 -3.99 4.65 31.56
C ALA A 137 -4.22 4.08 32.96
N ARG A 138 -3.79 2.84 33.21
CA ARG A 138 -3.88 2.20 34.54
C ARG A 138 -2.85 2.74 35.52
N LYS A 139 -1.73 3.28 35.02
CA LYS A 139 -0.57 3.74 35.81
C LYS A 139 -0.59 5.25 36.01
N ASP A 140 -0.81 5.99 34.93
CA ASP A 140 -0.80 7.44 34.86
C ASP A 140 -1.81 7.90 33.78
N PRO A 141 -3.05 8.21 34.19
CA PRO A 141 -4.08 8.71 33.29
C PRO A 141 -3.69 10.00 32.56
N ALA A 142 -2.94 10.90 33.21
CA ALA A 142 -2.54 12.17 32.60
C ALA A 142 -1.56 11.93 31.45
N ARG A 143 -0.57 11.06 31.65
CA ARG A 143 0.36 10.66 30.57
C ARG A 143 -0.35 9.92 29.44
N ALA A 144 -1.37 9.12 29.75
CA ALA A 144 -2.17 8.44 28.73
C ALA A 144 -2.95 9.43 27.84
N VAL A 145 -3.41 10.56 28.39
CA VAL A 145 -4.05 11.63 27.60
C VAL A 145 -3.05 12.32 26.66
N GLU A 146 -1.83 12.60 27.12
CA GLU A 146 -0.77 13.12 26.23
C GLU A 146 -0.46 12.16 25.09
N MET A 147 -0.28 10.86 25.40
CA MET A 147 -0.07 9.83 24.38
C MET A 147 -1.26 9.72 23.42
N PHE A 148 -2.50 9.93 23.88
CA PHE A 148 -3.65 9.95 23.00
C PHE A 148 -3.60 11.10 21.98
N GLY A 149 -3.03 12.25 22.34
CA GLY A 149 -2.74 13.32 21.39
C GLY A 149 -1.82 12.85 20.25
N ASP A 150 -0.73 12.15 20.58
CA ASP A 150 0.17 11.56 19.58
C ASP A 150 -0.55 10.51 18.71
N TYR A 151 -1.45 9.72 19.31
CA TYR A 151 -2.26 8.73 18.59
C TYR A 151 -3.16 9.39 17.54
N LEU A 152 -3.77 10.55 17.83
CA LEU A 152 -4.54 11.30 16.83
C LEU A 152 -3.67 11.67 15.62
N GLY A 153 -2.40 12.07 15.84
CA GLY A 153 -1.45 12.29 14.75
C GLY A 153 -1.18 11.03 13.90
N LEU A 154 -1.11 9.86 14.53
CA LEU A 154 -0.95 8.59 13.80
C LEU A 154 -2.17 8.23 12.94
N THR A 155 -3.39 8.62 13.35
CA THR A 155 -4.60 8.39 12.55
C THR A 155 -4.56 9.14 11.23
N GLU A 156 -4.02 10.36 11.22
CA GLU A 156 -3.85 11.16 10.00
C GLU A 156 -2.80 10.54 9.07
N ALA A 157 -1.67 10.08 9.61
CA ALA A 157 -0.66 9.37 8.82
C ALA A 157 -1.21 8.06 8.21
N ALA A 158 -2.06 7.32 8.94
CA ALA A 158 -2.73 6.14 8.43
C ALA A 158 -3.74 6.46 7.32
N ARG A 159 -4.46 7.58 7.45
CA ARG A 159 -5.37 8.08 6.42
C ARG A 159 -4.60 8.37 5.13
N GLU A 160 -3.51 9.11 5.22
CA GLU A 160 -2.70 9.50 4.06
C GLU A 160 -2.10 8.30 3.32
N THR A 161 -1.45 7.39 4.07
CA THR A 161 -0.91 6.13 3.50
C THR A 161 -2.02 5.25 2.91
N GLY A 162 -3.22 5.27 3.50
CA GLY A 162 -4.40 4.58 2.97
C GLY A 162 -4.88 5.18 1.65
N HIS A 163 -4.94 6.51 1.52
CA HIS A 163 -5.27 7.18 0.27
C HIS A 163 -4.25 6.89 -0.82
N GLU A 164 -2.95 6.91 -0.49
CA GLU A 164 -1.89 6.54 -1.41
C GLU A 164 -2.06 5.11 -1.93
N ALA A 165 -2.23 4.14 -1.03
CA ALA A 165 -2.47 2.74 -1.39
C ALA A 165 -3.72 2.58 -2.27
N MET A 166 -4.82 3.27 -1.93
CA MET A 166 -6.04 3.26 -2.75
C MET A 166 -5.81 3.80 -4.16
N ARG A 167 -5.08 4.91 -4.32
CA ARG A 167 -4.79 5.52 -5.63
C ARG A 167 -3.98 4.56 -6.50
N LEU A 168 -2.92 3.96 -5.97
CA LEU A 168 -2.06 3.04 -6.71
C LEU A 168 -2.75 1.70 -7.01
N LEU A 169 -3.55 1.17 -6.08
CA LEU A 169 -4.41 0.02 -6.35
C LEU A 169 -5.41 0.30 -7.47
N MET A 170 -6.09 1.45 -7.46
CA MET A 170 -7.02 1.83 -8.51
C MET A 170 -6.33 1.96 -9.87
N ALA A 171 -5.19 2.66 -9.94
CA ALA A 171 -4.42 2.77 -11.18
C ALA A 171 -4.02 1.39 -11.71
N SER A 172 -3.57 0.49 -10.83
CA SER A 172 -3.18 -0.87 -11.18
C SER A 172 -4.36 -1.72 -11.66
N ILE A 173 -5.52 -1.67 -10.98
CA ILE A 173 -6.71 -2.46 -11.33
C ILE A 173 -7.28 -2.03 -12.69
N PHE A 174 -7.37 -0.72 -12.96
CA PHE A 174 -8.06 -0.19 -14.13
C PHE A 174 -7.13 0.07 -15.33
N GLY A 175 -5.87 0.39 -15.09
CA GLY A 175 -4.91 0.78 -16.12
C GLY A 175 -3.63 -0.07 -16.15
N GLY A 176 -3.51 -1.06 -15.27
CA GLY A 176 -2.34 -1.93 -15.19
C GLY A 176 -1.07 -1.19 -14.79
N GLU A 177 0.08 -1.81 -15.06
CA GLU A 177 1.39 -1.30 -14.65
C GLU A 177 1.75 0.05 -15.31
N ARG A 178 1.35 0.25 -16.57
CA ARG A 178 1.62 1.52 -17.27
C ARG A 178 0.93 2.70 -16.62
N ALA A 179 -0.33 2.56 -16.24
CA ALA A 179 -1.06 3.64 -15.56
C ALA A 179 -0.45 3.96 -14.18
N VAL A 180 0.08 2.95 -13.48
CA VAL A 180 0.79 3.17 -12.22
C VAL A 180 2.09 3.95 -12.45
N GLN A 181 2.88 3.57 -13.46
CA GLN A 181 4.12 4.29 -13.81
C GLN A 181 3.84 5.73 -14.23
N GLU A 182 2.85 5.96 -15.10
CA GLU A 182 2.44 7.30 -15.50
C GLU A 182 2.02 8.17 -14.31
N LEU A 183 1.27 7.59 -13.36
CA LEU A 183 0.88 8.27 -12.13
C LEU A 183 2.11 8.65 -11.29
N LEU A 184 3.03 7.73 -11.05
CA LEU A 184 4.24 7.98 -10.25
C LEU A 184 5.13 9.05 -10.90
N GLU A 185 5.33 8.98 -12.23
CA GLU A 185 6.10 9.99 -12.95
C GLU A 185 5.44 11.37 -12.90
N GLN A 186 4.09 11.45 -12.93
CA GLN A 186 3.37 12.72 -12.77
C GLN A 186 3.59 13.30 -11.37
N GLU A 187 3.55 12.47 -10.34
CA GLU A 187 3.82 12.90 -8.95
C GLU A 187 5.25 13.37 -8.76
N GLU A 188 6.22 12.68 -9.32
CA GLU A 188 7.64 13.07 -9.28
C GLU A 188 7.84 14.44 -9.96
N ARG A 189 7.27 14.63 -11.15
CA ARG A 189 7.32 15.91 -11.87
C ARG A 189 6.64 17.04 -11.07
N ALA A 190 5.48 16.77 -10.49
CA ALA A 190 4.77 17.75 -9.66
C ALA A 190 5.55 18.09 -8.37
N GLY A 191 6.18 17.11 -7.75
CA GLY A 191 7.06 17.28 -6.60
C GLY A 191 8.28 18.14 -6.93
N ALA A 192 9.00 17.81 -8.01
CA ALA A 192 10.13 18.58 -8.50
C ALA A 192 9.74 20.04 -8.83
N GLY A 193 8.58 20.24 -9.45
CA GLY A 193 8.06 21.58 -9.74
C GLY A 193 7.77 22.40 -8.49
N ARG A 194 7.14 21.81 -7.46
CA ARG A 194 6.90 22.47 -6.17
C ARG A 194 8.20 22.87 -5.48
N ILE A 195 9.16 21.94 -5.42
CA ILE A 195 10.48 22.17 -4.83
C ILE A 195 11.21 23.29 -5.57
N ALA A 196 11.23 23.26 -6.91
CA ALA A 196 11.85 24.30 -7.72
C ALA A 196 11.21 25.68 -7.52
N ALA A 197 9.89 25.73 -7.30
CA ALA A 197 9.19 26.99 -7.04
C ALA A 197 9.45 27.54 -5.63
N ALA A 198 9.56 26.68 -4.61
CA ALA A 198 9.74 27.08 -3.21
C ALA A 198 11.21 27.40 -2.85
N LEU A 199 12.16 26.64 -3.40
CA LEU A 199 13.59 26.72 -3.09
C LEU A 199 14.18 28.14 -3.14
N PRO A 200 13.92 28.98 -4.16
CA PRO A 200 14.48 30.33 -4.20
C PRO A 200 14.07 31.20 -3.00
N GLY A 201 12.82 31.08 -2.55
CA GLY A 201 12.30 31.80 -1.39
C GLY A 201 12.91 31.28 -0.09
N GLU A 202 12.95 29.97 0.10
CA GLU A 202 13.55 29.33 1.28
C GLU A 202 15.04 29.66 1.43
N LEU A 203 15.78 29.67 0.32
CA LEU A 203 17.20 30.05 0.29
C LEU A 203 17.40 31.54 0.61
N ALA A 204 16.49 32.42 0.16
CA ALA A 204 16.54 33.83 0.48
C ALA A 204 16.30 34.08 1.97
N GLU A 205 15.32 33.41 2.58
CA GLU A 205 15.04 33.48 4.02
C GLU A 205 16.18 32.89 4.86
N LEU A 206 16.77 31.77 4.43
CA LEU A 206 17.91 31.18 5.11
C LEU A 206 19.12 32.14 5.10
N ARG A 207 19.38 32.78 3.96
CA ARG A 207 20.44 33.78 3.83
C ARG A 207 20.21 34.98 4.77
N ASP A 208 18.99 35.49 4.86
CA ASP A 208 18.64 36.62 5.74
C ASP A 208 18.75 36.27 7.23
N ARG A 209 18.41 35.03 7.62
CA ARG A 209 18.63 34.55 8.99
C ARG A 209 20.11 34.44 9.35
N LEU A 210 20.94 33.95 8.42
CA LEU A 210 22.38 33.81 8.63
C LEU A 210 23.09 35.17 8.71
N SER A 211 22.69 36.15 7.89
CA SER A 211 23.26 37.50 7.92
C SER A 211 22.95 38.22 9.24
N LYS A 212 21.70 38.16 9.73
CA LYS A 212 21.29 38.72 11.04
C LYS A 212 22.07 38.10 12.21
N ARG A 213 22.28 36.78 12.20
CA ARG A 213 23.06 36.08 13.23
C ARG A 213 24.55 36.46 13.21
N SER A 214 25.08 36.77 12.03
CA SER A 214 26.46 37.22 11.86
C SER A 214 26.66 38.66 12.35
N SER A 215 25.69 39.55 12.15
CA SER A 215 25.78 40.94 12.62
C SER A 215 25.73 41.06 14.14
N ASP A 216 24.90 40.25 14.81
CA ASP A 216 24.79 40.25 16.29
C ASP A 216 26.08 39.79 16.98
N ARG A 217 26.92 39.00 16.30
CA ARG A 217 28.18 38.48 16.86
C ARG A 217 29.37 39.42 16.67
N SER A 218 29.25 40.41 15.78
CA SER A 218 30.34 41.33 15.46
C SER A 218 30.24 42.69 16.19
N GLY A 219 29.22 42.85 17.04
CA GLY A 219 28.98 44.04 17.89
C GLY A 219 29.31 43.86 19.38
N LEU A 220 29.99 42.75 19.74
CA LEU A 220 30.60 42.52 21.05
C LEU A 220 32.12 42.63 20.93
#